data_AF-A0A1G7D9F8-F1
#
_entry.id   AF-A0A1G7D9F8-F1
#
_cell.length_a   1.000
_cell.length_b   1.000
_cell.length_c   1.000
_cell.angle_alpha   90.00
_cell.angle_beta   90.00
_cell.angle_gamma   90.00
#
_symmetry.space_group_name_H-M   'P 1'
#
loop_
_entity.id
_entity.type
_entity.pdbx_description
1 polymer ?
#
loop_
_entity_poly.entity_id
_entity_poly.type
_entity_poly.pdbx_seq_one_letter_code
_entity_poly.pdbx_strand_id
1 'polypeptide(L)'
;MITPWNPFLEGNLRRIEGEEQLLRVNKKKVKITPYVLPHPSTFNQLDYKSAGGVKGWRDQQGFYIYREGRMVSFGDWFGMFSKDIPSELVRIKIEFSNAADDDWKIDVKKSTVSVPDEVKEDLMAIAKYYRQISQEIMLYRTKATRTGEKNKGNFEYVGIS
;
A
#
# COMPACT_ATOMS: atom_id res chain seq x y z
N MET A 1 1.79 -9.88 -24.91
CA MET A 1 1.27 -10.33 -23.60
C MET A 1 1.31 -9.14 -22.67
N ILE A 2 0.20 -8.79 -22.02
CA ILE A 2 0.14 -7.68 -21.06
C ILE A 2 0.32 -8.30 -19.67
N THR A 3 1.46 -8.07 -19.03
CA THR A 3 1.65 -8.48 -17.63
C THR A 3 0.77 -7.58 -16.75
N PRO A 4 -0.15 -8.13 -15.94
CA PRO A 4 -0.95 -7.32 -15.02
C PRO A 4 -0.03 -6.63 -14.02
N TRP A 5 -0.30 -5.35 -13.75
CA TRP A 5 0.47 -4.57 -12.79
C TRP A 5 0.34 -5.15 -11.38
N ASN A 6 1.47 -5.37 -10.70
CA ASN A 6 1.51 -5.89 -9.33
C ASN A 6 1.63 -4.74 -8.31
N PRO A 7 0.59 -4.45 -7.51
CA PRO A 7 0.61 -3.36 -6.54
C PRO A 7 1.37 -3.66 -5.25
N PHE A 8 1.74 -4.92 -4.99
CA PHE A 8 2.32 -5.37 -3.71
C PHE A 8 3.83 -5.61 -3.76
N LEU A 9 4.46 -5.41 -4.92
CA LEU A 9 5.90 -5.63 -5.14
C LEU A 9 6.38 -6.99 -4.62
N GLU A 10 5.64 -8.07 -4.95
CA GLU A 10 6.02 -9.44 -4.58
C GLU A 10 7.44 -9.76 -5.06
N GLY A 11 8.28 -10.23 -4.14
CA GLY A 11 9.71 -10.46 -4.35
C GLY A 11 10.64 -9.31 -3.92
N ASN A 12 10.12 -8.13 -3.58
CA ASN A 12 10.96 -7.06 -3.03
C ASN A 12 11.25 -7.31 -1.54
N LEU A 13 12.50 -7.63 -1.21
CA LEU A 13 12.95 -7.95 0.17
C LEU A 13 12.81 -6.80 1.17
N ARG A 14 12.60 -5.57 0.71
CA ARG A 14 12.47 -4.39 1.58
C ARG A 14 11.01 -4.06 1.92
N ARG A 15 10.06 -4.78 1.33
CA ARG A 15 8.64 -4.63 1.67
C ARG A 15 8.39 -5.23 3.05
N ILE A 16 7.40 -4.68 3.76
CA ILE A 16 6.87 -5.32 4.96
C ILE A 16 5.59 -6.04 4.55
N GLU A 17 5.55 -7.34 4.78
CA GLU A 17 4.33 -8.15 4.71
C GLU A 17 3.82 -8.31 6.14
N GLY A 18 2.62 -7.80 6.38
CA GLY A 18 1.96 -7.86 7.66
C GLY A 18 1.43 -9.26 7.98
N GLU A 19 1.08 -9.48 9.23
CA GLU A 19 0.40 -10.71 9.63
C GLU A 19 -0.95 -10.85 8.92
N GLU A 20 -1.17 -12.04 8.36
CA GLU A 20 -2.43 -12.39 7.71
C GLU A 20 -3.53 -12.58 8.75
N GLN A 21 -4.64 -11.87 8.56
CA GLN A 21 -5.78 -11.94 9.45
C GLN A 21 -6.98 -12.56 8.74
N LEU A 22 -7.70 -13.44 9.45
CA LEU A 22 -8.90 -14.08 8.95
C LEU A 22 -10.11 -13.54 9.70
N LEU A 23 -10.86 -12.66 9.03
CA LEU A 23 -12.14 -12.15 9.53
C LEU A 23 -13.31 -12.99 9.03
N ARG A 24 -14.48 -12.77 9.64
CA ARG A 24 -15.72 -13.39 9.22
C ARG A 24 -16.76 -12.32 8.91
N VAL A 25 -17.41 -12.47 7.76
CA VAL A 25 -18.60 -11.70 7.39
C VAL A 25 -19.73 -12.71 7.23
N ASN A 26 -20.79 -12.62 8.02
CA ASN A 26 -21.89 -13.59 7.96
C ASN A 26 -21.41 -15.06 7.96
N LYS A 27 -20.44 -15.39 8.84
CA LYS A 27 -19.76 -16.71 8.97
C LYS A 27 -18.87 -17.11 7.78
N LYS A 28 -18.74 -16.29 6.74
CA LYS A 28 -17.88 -16.53 5.57
C LYS A 28 -16.52 -15.91 5.80
N LYS A 29 -15.48 -16.60 5.37
CA LYS A 29 -14.08 -16.19 5.60
C LYS A 29 -13.66 -15.07 4.67
N VAL A 30 -13.02 -14.06 5.23
CA VAL A 30 -12.34 -12.99 4.51
C VAL A 30 -10.90 -12.95 5.00
N LYS A 31 -9.95 -13.04 4.08
CA LYS A 31 -8.51 -13.00 4.34
C LYS A 31 -8.01 -11.58 4.11
N ILE A 32 -7.25 -11.04 5.04
CA ILE A 32 -6.67 -9.70 4.97
C ILE A 32 -5.16 -9.83 5.11
N THR A 33 -4.44 -9.33 4.11
CA THR A 33 -2.98 -9.32 4.09
C THR A 33 -2.49 -7.90 3.84
N PRO A 34 -1.97 -7.24 4.88
CA PRO A 34 -1.40 -5.90 4.77
C PRO A 34 0.01 -5.93 4.16
N TYR A 35 0.33 -4.91 3.37
CA TYR A 35 1.66 -4.68 2.81
C TYR A 35 2.04 -3.21 2.99
N VAL A 36 3.30 -2.97 3.37
CA VAL A 36 3.89 -1.62 3.37
C VAL A 36 5.08 -1.64 2.42
N LEU A 37 4.97 -0.84 1.36
CA LEU A 37 5.98 -0.76 0.32
C LEU A 37 7.25 -0.04 0.85
N PRO A 38 8.43 -0.33 0.28
CA PRO A 38 9.64 0.42 0.58
C PRO A 38 9.50 1.91 0.24
N HIS A 39 10.30 2.74 0.89
CA HIS A 39 10.36 4.17 0.57
C HIS A 39 10.68 4.43 -0.92
N PRO A 40 10.01 5.39 -1.60
CA PRO A 40 10.19 5.74 -3.01
C PRO A 40 11.63 5.89 -3.50
N SER A 41 12.49 6.55 -2.73
CA SER A 41 13.89 6.72 -3.12
C SER A 41 14.78 5.49 -2.96
N THR A 42 14.22 4.32 -2.57
CA THR A 42 14.95 3.04 -2.70
C THR A 42 14.87 2.47 -4.12
N PHE A 43 14.00 3.04 -4.96
CA PHE A 43 13.79 2.65 -6.35
C PHE A 43 14.61 3.54 -7.28
N ASN A 44 15.05 2.98 -8.41
CA ASN A 44 15.44 3.81 -9.56
C ASN A 44 14.18 4.43 -10.20
N GLN A 45 14.37 5.35 -11.16
CA GLN A 45 13.25 6.08 -11.76
C GLN A 45 12.25 5.17 -12.49
N LEU A 46 12.74 4.09 -13.13
CA LEU A 46 11.90 3.14 -13.86
C LEU A 46 11.04 2.29 -12.92
N ASP A 47 11.67 1.75 -11.87
CA ASP A 47 10.98 0.93 -10.88
C ASP A 47 9.99 1.78 -10.07
N TYR A 48 10.35 3.03 -9.75
CA TYR A 48 9.44 3.96 -9.07
C TYR A 48 8.18 4.22 -9.91
N LYS A 49 8.33 4.54 -11.20
CA LYS A 49 7.18 4.73 -12.10
C LYS A 49 6.35 3.46 -12.23
N SER A 50 7.01 2.31 -12.38
CA SER A 50 6.33 1.02 -12.51
C SER A 50 5.55 0.65 -11.25
N ALA A 51 6.13 0.86 -10.07
CA ALA A 51 5.49 0.60 -8.77
C ALA A 51 4.34 1.57 -8.44
N GLY A 52 4.32 2.76 -9.04
CA GLY A 52 3.24 3.74 -8.86
C GLY A 52 1.98 3.43 -9.67
N GLY A 53 2.08 2.58 -10.70
CA GLY A 53 0.98 2.29 -11.61
C GLY A 53 0.42 3.54 -12.31
N VAL A 54 -0.74 3.39 -12.95
CA VAL A 54 -1.34 4.46 -13.79
C VAL A 54 -1.81 5.70 -13.02
N LYS A 55 -2.09 5.56 -11.71
CA LYS A 55 -2.57 6.65 -10.84
C LYS A 55 -1.47 7.27 -9.98
N GLY A 56 -0.26 6.71 -9.96
CA GLY A 56 0.81 7.13 -9.05
C GLY A 56 0.65 6.60 -7.63
N TRP A 57 1.73 6.69 -6.85
CA TRP A 57 1.86 6.04 -5.53
C TRP A 57 0.78 6.43 -4.53
N ARG A 58 0.50 7.72 -4.41
CA ARG A 58 -0.51 8.27 -3.49
C ARG A 58 -1.90 7.71 -3.78
N ASP A 59 -2.30 7.64 -5.04
CA ASP A 59 -3.65 7.20 -5.40
C ASP A 59 -3.83 5.69 -5.42
N GLN A 60 -2.73 4.95 -5.31
CA GLN A 60 -2.72 3.50 -5.15
C GLN A 60 -2.73 3.06 -3.68
N GLN A 61 -2.74 3.98 -2.72
CA GLN A 61 -2.90 3.59 -1.32
C GLN A 61 -4.29 3.03 -1.03
N GLY A 62 -4.38 2.12 -0.06
CA GLY A 62 -5.66 1.63 0.43
C GLY A 62 -5.87 0.14 0.28
N PHE A 63 -7.14 -0.23 0.22
CA PHE A 63 -7.62 -1.59 0.11
C PHE A 63 -7.64 -2.06 -1.35
N TYR A 64 -7.35 -3.34 -1.50
CA TYR A 64 -7.31 -4.07 -2.77
C TYR A 64 -8.18 -5.30 -2.60
N ILE A 65 -9.33 -5.31 -3.25
CA ILE A 65 -10.33 -6.35 -3.08
C ILE A 65 -10.19 -7.39 -4.17
N TYR A 66 -10.05 -8.64 -3.76
CA TYR A 66 -9.96 -9.82 -4.59
C TYR A 66 -11.12 -10.76 -4.29
N ARG A 67 -11.78 -11.20 -5.36
CA ARG A 67 -12.83 -12.23 -5.35
C ARG A 67 -12.33 -13.41 -6.17
N GLU A 68 -12.21 -14.59 -5.57
CA GLU A 68 -11.72 -15.80 -6.26
C GLU A 68 -10.38 -15.53 -7.01
N GLY A 69 -9.47 -14.81 -6.37
CA GLY A 69 -8.17 -14.42 -6.95
C GLY A 69 -8.22 -13.32 -8.03
N ARG A 70 -9.40 -12.77 -8.34
CA ARG A 70 -9.55 -11.66 -9.29
C ARG A 70 -9.69 -10.34 -8.56
N MET A 71 -8.82 -9.37 -8.87
CA MET A 71 -8.96 -8.01 -8.36
C MET A 71 -10.23 -7.36 -8.92
N VAL A 72 -11.12 -6.92 -8.04
CA VAL A 72 -12.39 -6.26 -8.39
C VAL A 72 -12.41 -4.78 -8.03
N SER A 73 -11.59 -4.36 -7.07
CA SER A 73 -11.40 -2.95 -6.70
C SER A 73 -10.01 -2.74 -6.11
N PHE A 74 -9.45 -1.53 -6.23
CA PHE A 74 -8.10 -1.22 -5.78
C PHE A 74 -7.89 0.25 -5.44
N GLY A 75 -6.95 0.50 -4.53
CA GLY A 75 -6.44 1.83 -4.23
C GLY A 75 -7.51 2.76 -3.64
N ASP A 76 -8.42 2.23 -2.82
CA ASP A 76 -9.47 2.99 -2.16
C ASP A 76 -9.53 2.66 -0.67
N TRP A 77 -9.89 3.65 0.15
CA TRP A 77 -10.18 3.48 1.57
C TRP A 77 -11.67 3.29 1.84
N PHE A 78 -12.53 3.31 0.81
CA PHE A 78 -14.00 3.19 0.92
C PHE A 78 -14.61 4.16 1.93
N GLY A 79 -14.10 5.40 1.94
CA GLY A 79 -14.52 6.46 2.86
C GLY A 79 -14.00 6.33 4.30
N MET A 80 -13.22 5.29 4.62
CA MET A 80 -12.66 5.13 5.97
C MET A 80 -11.53 6.12 6.28
N PHE A 81 -10.76 6.50 5.25
CA PHE A 81 -9.63 7.40 5.39
C PHE A 81 -9.46 8.29 4.15
N SER A 82 -8.89 9.48 4.34
CA SER A 82 -8.43 10.30 3.24
C SER A 82 -7.11 9.77 2.68
N LYS A 83 -6.86 10.03 1.39
CA LYS A 83 -5.58 9.73 0.76
C LYS A 83 -4.55 10.80 1.11
N ASP A 84 -3.48 10.42 1.79
CA ASP A 84 -2.39 11.31 2.16
C ASP A 84 -1.02 10.75 1.75
N ILE A 85 -0.02 11.62 1.69
CA ILE A 85 1.36 11.24 1.35
C ILE A 85 1.94 10.27 2.39
N PRO A 86 1.79 10.51 3.71
CA PRO A 86 2.41 9.62 4.69
C PRO A 86 1.91 8.17 4.66
N SER A 87 0.74 7.92 4.09
CA SER A 87 0.14 6.58 3.94
C SER A 87 0.33 5.97 2.55
N GLU A 88 1.09 6.60 1.65
CA GLU A 88 1.18 6.19 0.24
C GLU A 88 1.82 4.82 0.02
N LEU A 89 2.48 4.26 1.04
CA LEU A 89 3.11 2.93 1.00
C LEU A 89 2.14 1.80 1.32
N VAL A 90 0.97 2.11 1.88
CA VAL A 90 0.07 1.09 2.41
C VAL A 90 -0.74 0.45 1.30
N ARG A 91 -0.74 -0.88 1.25
CA ARG A 91 -1.53 -1.70 0.33
C ARG A 91 -2.13 -2.85 1.13
N ILE A 92 -3.44 -2.93 1.28
CA ILE A 92 -4.07 -4.00 2.07
C ILE A 92 -4.88 -4.88 1.14
N LYS A 93 -4.43 -6.12 0.94
CA LYS A 93 -5.12 -7.13 0.16
C LYS A 93 -6.26 -7.71 0.99
N ILE A 94 -7.45 -7.76 0.42
CA ILE A 94 -8.63 -8.37 1.01
C ILE A 94 -9.11 -9.43 0.03
N GLU A 95 -9.15 -10.69 0.44
CA GLU A 95 -9.49 -11.82 -0.41
C GLU A 95 -10.69 -12.57 0.17
N PHE A 96 -11.68 -12.86 -0.67
CA PHE A 96 -12.82 -13.69 -0.30
C PHE A 96 -13.29 -14.57 -1.46
N SER A 97 -14.04 -15.61 -1.11
CA SER A 97 -14.69 -16.52 -2.08
C SER A 97 -16.04 -15.97 -2.54
N ASN A 98 -16.55 -16.48 -3.65
CA ASN A 98 -17.86 -16.13 -4.20
C ASN A 98 -19.02 -16.27 -3.19
N ALA A 99 -18.84 -17.08 -2.14
CA ALA A 99 -19.80 -17.21 -1.05
C ALA A 99 -20.13 -15.86 -0.40
N ALA A 100 -19.18 -14.92 -0.34
CA ALA A 100 -19.34 -13.60 0.30
C ALA A 100 -19.80 -12.48 -0.65
N ASP A 101 -20.11 -12.78 -1.91
CA ASP A 101 -20.45 -11.75 -2.91
C ASP A 101 -21.63 -10.86 -2.48
N ASP A 102 -22.68 -11.47 -1.93
CA ASP A 102 -23.88 -10.77 -1.49
C ASP A 102 -23.59 -9.76 -0.37
N ASP A 103 -22.63 -10.08 0.50
CA ASP A 103 -22.27 -9.24 1.63
C ASP A 103 -21.45 -8.03 1.19
N TRP A 104 -20.54 -8.24 0.24
CA TRP A 104 -19.67 -7.20 -0.31
C TRP A 104 -20.35 -6.36 -1.40
N LYS A 105 -21.62 -6.65 -1.72
CA LYS A 105 -22.49 -5.96 -2.68
C LYS A 105 -21.74 -5.52 -3.93
N ILE A 106 -21.07 -6.46 -4.58
CA ILE A 106 -20.26 -6.19 -5.76
C ILE A 106 -21.19 -5.81 -6.92
N ASP A 107 -21.18 -4.55 -7.34
CA ASP A 107 -21.84 -4.15 -8.59
C ASP A 107 -20.85 -4.36 -9.75
N VAL A 108 -20.98 -5.51 -10.40
CA VAL A 108 -20.15 -5.91 -11.55
C VAL A 108 -20.28 -4.92 -12.71
N LYS A 109 -21.43 -4.23 -12.85
CA LYS A 109 -21.65 -3.25 -13.92
C LYS A 109 -21.01 -1.90 -13.62
N LYS A 110 -20.79 -1.57 -12.34
CA LYS A 110 -20.22 -0.29 -11.91
C LYS A 110 -18.81 -0.39 -11.33
N SER A 111 -18.24 -1.60 -11.25
CA SER A 111 -16.94 -1.86 -10.63
C SER A 111 -16.85 -1.28 -9.21
N THR A 112 -17.97 -1.21 -8.50
CA THR A 112 -18.05 -0.71 -7.13
C THR A 112 -18.27 -1.87 -6.17
N VAL A 113 -17.57 -1.80 -5.05
CA VAL A 113 -17.67 -2.75 -3.94
C VAL A 113 -18.11 -1.99 -2.71
N SER A 114 -19.02 -2.57 -1.92
CA SER A 114 -19.43 -2.01 -0.64
C SER A 114 -18.85 -2.85 0.48
N VAL A 115 -17.99 -2.25 1.30
CA VAL A 115 -17.41 -2.97 2.44
C VAL A 115 -18.51 -3.22 3.48
N PRO A 116 -18.74 -4.47 3.93
CA PRO A 116 -19.74 -4.80 4.95
C PRO A 116 -19.44 -4.09 6.28
N ASP A 117 -20.46 -3.56 6.95
CA ASP A 117 -20.30 -2.83 8.22
C ASP A 117 -19.63 -3.68 9.30
N GLU A 118 -19.91 -4.99 9.32
CA GLU A 118 -19.34 -5.97 10.28
C GLU A 118 -17.80 -5.98 10.30
N VAL A 119 -17.13 -5.69 9.18
CA VAL A 119 -15.66 -5.71 9.09
C VAL A 119 -15.04 -4.33 9.02
N LYS A 120 -15.83 -3.26 9.01
CA LYS A 120 -15.27 -1.90 8.87
C LYS A 120 -14.37 -1.53 10.04
N GLU A 121 -14.76 -1.84 11.27
CA GLU A 121 -13.96 -1.51 12.45
C GLU A 121 -12.61 -2.24 12.44
N ASP A 122 -12.61 -3.54 12.13
CA ASP A 122 -11.39 -4.33 12.01
C ASP A 122 -10.48 -3.80 10.89
N LEU A 123 -11.05 -3.52 9.72
CA LEU A 123 -10.30 -2.96 8.59
C LEU A 123 -9.73 -1.57 8.92
N MET A 124 -10.47 -0.74 9.64
CA MET A 124 -9.99 0.55 10.13
C MET A 124 -8.83 0.38 11.12
N ALA A 125 -8.94 -0.55 12.06
CA ALA A 125 -7.88 -0.83 13.04
C ALA A 125 -6.59 -1.30 12.36
N ILE A 126 -6.70 -2.28 11.45
CA ILE A 126 -5.59 -2.79 10.65
C ILE A 126 -4.97 -1.64 9.83
N ALA A 127 -5.78 -0.92 9.07
CA ALA A 127 -5.30 0.17 8.22
C ALA A 127 -4.61 1.28 9.03
N LYS A 128 -5.18 1.67 10.18
CA LYS A 128 -4.59 2.68 11.06
C LYS A 128 -3.18 2.26 11.52
N TYR A 129 -3.00 0.99 11.91
CA TYR A 129 -1.70 0.46 12.30
C TYR A 129 -0.67 0.53 11.17
N TYR A 130 -1.00 0.03 9.98
CA TYR A 130 -0.05 0.04 8.85
C TYR A 130 0.20 1.43 8.27
N ARG A 131 -0.76 2.37 8.40
CA ARG A 131 -0.54 3.79 8.08
C ARG A 131 0.48 4.43 9.01
N GLN A 132 0.48 4.07 10.29
CA GLN A 132 1.52 4.54 11.22
C GLN A 132 2.90 4.01 10.83
N ILE A 133 3.02 2.73 10.45
CA ILE A 133 4.29 2.17 9.97
C ILE A 133 4.77 2.90 8.70
N SER A 134 3.86 3.15 7.75
CA SER A 134 4.17 3.94 6.55
C SER A 134 4.69 5.34 6.89
N GLN A 135 4.05 6.02 7.85
CA GLN A 135 4.50 7.32 8.36
C GLN A 135 5.91 7.27 8.94
N GLU A 136 6.22 6.25 9.75
CA GLU A 136 7.54 6.07 10.35
C GLU A 136 8.62 5.85 9.29
N ILE A 137 8.36 5.05 8.26
CA ILE A 137 9.27 4.82 7.13
C ILE A 137 9.54 6.12 6.36
N MET A 138 8.50 6.92 6.11
CA MET A 138 8.62 8.23 5.46
C MET A 138 9.44 9.24 6.27
N LEU A 139 9.27 9.24 7.60
CA LEU A 139 9.98 10.16 8.49
C LEU A 139 11.43 9.75 8.74
N TYR A 140 11.71 8.45 8.91
CA TYR A 140 13.05 7.95 9.21
C TYR A 140 14.06 8.37 8.12
N ARG A 141 13.65 8.29 6.85
CA ARG A 141 14.52 8.69 5.75
C ARG A 141 14.70 10.21 5.65
N THR A 142 13.68 11.00 5.96
CA THR A 142 13.82 12.47 6.03
C THR A 142 14.93 12.89 7.00
N LYS A 143 15.10 12.15 8.12
CA LYS A 143 16.20 12.35 9.06
C LYS A 143 17.55 11.89 8.49
N ALA A 144 17.61 10.72 7.87
CA ALA A 144 18.85 10.20 7.27
C ALA A 144 19.38 11.08 6.11
N THR A 145 18.49 11.65 5.28
CA THR A 145 18.87 12.56 4.20
C THR A 145 19.39 13.90 4.73
N ARG A 146 18.79 14.46 5.80
CA ARG A 146 19.27 15.70 6.45
C ARG A 146 20.64 15.57 7.12
N THR A 147 20.99 14.39 7.64
CA THR A 147 22.32 14.17 8.23
C THR A 147 23.42 13.98 7.16
N GLY A 148 23.05 13.53 5.96
CA GLY A 148 23.99 13.35 4.83
C GLY A 148 24.40 14.63 4.09
N GLU A 149 23.68 15.74 4.27
CA GLU A 149 23.96 17.02 3.58
C GLU A 149 24.96 17.93 4.31
N LYS A 150 25.38 17.60 5.54
CA LYS A 150 26.35 18.44 6.29
C LYS A 150 27.84 18.17 5.98
N ASN A 151 28.17 17.21 5.10
CA ASN A 151 29.56 16.88 4.77
C ASN A 151 29.87 17.01 3.26
N LYS A 152 29.46 18.13 2.64
CA LYS A 152 29.96 18.54 1.31
C LYS A 152 30.28 20.04 1.33
N GLY A 153 31.25 20.42 2.15
CA GLY A 153 31.79 21.78 2.18
C GLY A 153 33.27 21.75 2.54
N ASN A 154 34.09 22.20 1.61
CA ASN A 154 35.52 22.53 1.69
C ASN A 154 36.55 21.39 1.73
N PHE A 155 37.00 21.02 0.53
CA PHE A 155 38.43 20.79 0.30
C PHE A 155 38.89 21.83 -0.74
N GLU A 156 39.40 22.96 -0.25
CA GLU A 156 40.19 23.87 -1.07
C GLU A 156 41.50 23.18 -1.43
N TYR A 157 41.76 23.01 -2.72
CA TYR A 157 43.07 22.67 -3.24
C TYR A 157 43.98 23.89 -3.04
N VAL A 158 44.87 23.86 -2.04
CA VAL A 158 45.98 24.81 -1.99
C VAL A 158 47.11 24.24 -2.83
N GLY A 159 47.47 25.04 -3.85
CA GLY A 159 48.36 24.69 -4.93
C GLY A 159 49.80 24.42 -4.55
N ILE A 160 50.43 23.72 -5.49
CA ILE A 160 51.83 23.41 -5.64
C ILE A 160 52.61 24.70 -5.92
N SER A 161 53.71 24.94 -5.20
CA SER A 161 54.92 25.60 -5.71
C SER A 161 56.10 25.24 -4.83
#